data_AF-A0A8T6AA30-F1
#
_entry.id   AF-A0A8T6AA30-F1
#
_cell.length_a   1.000
_cell.length_b   1.000
_cell.length_c   1.000
_cell.angle_alpha   90.00
_cell.angle_beta   90.00
_cell.angle_gamma   90.00
#
_symmetry.space_group_name_H-M   'P 1'
#
loop_
_entity.id
_entity.type
_entity.pdbx_description
1 polymer ?
#
loop_
_entity_poly.entity_id
_entity_poly.type
_entity_poly.pdbx_seq_one_letter_code
_entity_poly.pdbx_strand_id
1 'polypeptide(L)'
;MPFTLGQRWISDTESELGLGTVVAVDARTVTLLFPSTGENRLYARSDSPVTRVMFNPGDTITSHDGWQMQVEEVKEENGLLTYIGTRLDTEES
;
A
#
# COMPACT_ATOMS: atom_id res chain seq x y z
N MET A 1 4.97 -12.12 6.51
CA MET A 1 3.57 -11.66 6.73
C MET A 1 2.70 -12.21 5.59
N PRO A 2 1.46 -12.64 5.84
CA PRO A 2 0.58 -13.09 4.77
C PRO A 2 0.07 -11.92 3.93
N PHE A 3 -0.02 -12.12 2.61
CA PHE A 3 -0.74 -11.22 1.71
C PHE A 3 -2.23 -11.19 2.06
N THR A 4 -2.78 -9.99 2.18
CA THR A 4 -4.20 -9.73 2.40
C THR A 4 -4.72 -8.73 1.37
N LEU A 5 -5.95 -8.92 0.89
CA LEU A 5 -6.62 -8.00 -0.03
C LEU A 5 -6.59 -6.57 0.52
N GLY A 6 -6.25 -5.60 -0.32
CA GLY A 6 -6.15 -4.18 0.04
C GLY A 6 -4.78 -3.71 0.54
N GLN A 7 -3.83 -4.61 0.82
CA GLN A 7 -2.48 -4.21 1.20
C GLN A 7 -1.73 -3.51 0.05
N ARG A 8 -0.82 -2.60 0.41
CA ARG A 8 -0.02 -1.80 -0.52
C ARG A 8 1.42 -2.32 -0.60
N TRP A 9 1.91 -2.52 -1.83
CA TRP A 9 3.22 -3.14 -2.10
C TRP A 9 3.88 -2.48 -3.31
N ILE A 10 5.20 -2.47 -3.35
CA ILE A 10 5.99 -2.05 -4.52
C ILE A 10 6.72 -3.25 -5.11
N SER A 11 6.97 -3.22 -6.42
CA SER A 11 7.87 -4.18 -7.08
C SER A 11 9.31 -3.71 -6.92
N ASP A 12 10.17 -4.57 -6.40
CA ASP A 12 11.60 -4.26 -6.23
C ASP A 12 12.34 -4.25 -7.58
N THR A 13 11.80 -4.95 -8.59
CA THR A 13 12.39 -5.07 -9.92
C THR A 13 11.79 -4.09 -10.94
N GLU A 14 10.62 -3.53 -10.67
CA GLU A 14 9.86 -2.69 -11.61
C GLU A 14 9.37 -1.42 -10.90
N SER A 15 10.33 -0.57 -10.49
CA SER A 15 10.04 0.64 -9.72
C SER A 15 9.15 1.63 -10.48
N GLU A 16 9.13 1.58 -11.81
CA GLU A 16 8.29 2.40 -12.67
C GLU A 16 6.78 2.13 -12.50
N LEU A 17 6.41 0.95 -11.99
CA LEU A 17 5.01 0.60 -11.73
C LEU A 17 4.44 1.36 -10.51
N GLY A 18 5.30 1.84 -9.62
CA GLY A 18 4.91 2.54 -8.41
C GLY A 18 4.18 1.64 -7.40
N LEU A 19 3.17 2.20 -6.73
CA LEU A 19 2.50 1.57 -5.59
C LEU A 19 1.32 0.69 -6.01
N GLY A 20 1.49 -0.62 -5.89
CA GLY A 20 0.48 -1.62 -6.15
C GLY A 20 -0.45 -1.90 -4.97
N THR A 21 -1.63 -2.48 -5.26
CA THR A 21 -2.61 -2.94 -4.29
C THR A 21 -2.92 -4.42 -4.50
N VAL A 22 -2.95 -5.21 -3.44
CA VAL A 22 -3.38 -6.63 -3.51
C VAL A 22 -4.87 -6.70 -3.86
N VAL A 23 -5.19 -7.27 -5.03
CA VAL A 23 -6.57 -7.42 -5.53
C VAL A 23 -7.04 -8.87 -5.61
N ALA A 24 -6.12 -9.84 -5.58
CA ALA A 24 -6.43 -11.27 -5.46
C ALA A 24 -5.31 -12.02 -4.74
N VAL A 25 -5.68 -13.05 -3.98
CA VAL A 25 -4.74 -13.93 -3.28
C VAL A 25 -5.20 -15.38 -3.49
N ASP A 26 -4.35 -16.18 -4.10
CA ASP A 26 -4.57 -17.61 -4.34
C ASP A 26 -3.64 -18.47 -3.46
N ALA A 27 -3.69 -19.79 -3.65
CA ALA A 27 -2.85 -20.73 -2.90
C ALA A 27 -1.34 -20.44 -3.06
N ARG A 28 -0.89 -20.13 -4.29
CA ARG A 28 0.54 -19.96 -4.61
C ARG A 28 0.90 -18.60 -5.18
N THR A 29 -0.09 -17.76 -5.48
CA THR A 29 0.11 -16.49 -6.19
C THR A 29 -0.64 -15.35 -5.52
N VAL A 30 -0.19 -14.12 -5.78
CA VAL A 30 -0.84 -12.88 -5.40
C VAL A 30 -0.90 -11.96 -6.61
N THR A 31 -2.03 -11.28 -6.81
CA THR A 31 -2.21 -10.31 -7.89
C THR A 31 -2.16 -8.91 -7.30
N LEU A 32 -1.24 -8.09 -7.82
CA LEU A 32 -1.13 -6.67 -7.52
C LEU A 32 -1.65 -5.85 -8.70
N LEU A 33 -2.59 -4.94 -8.44
CA LEU A 33 -3.00 -3.88 -9.36
C LEU A 33 -2.11 -2.66 -9.12
N PHE A 34 -1.47 -2.14 -10.16
CA PHE A 34 -0.68 -0.90 -10.14
C PHE A 34 -1.49 0.24 -10.76
N PRO A 35 -2.14 1.11 -9.96
CA PRO A 35 -3.04 2.14 -10.49
C PRO A 35 -2.33 3.18 -11.35
N SER A 36 -1.03 3.39 -11.13
CA SER A 36 -0.22 4.34 -11.89
C SER A 36 -0.10 3.97 -13.37
N THR A 37 -0.13 2.68 -13.70
CA THR A 37 -0.06 2.17 -15.09
C THR A 37 -1.34 1.47 -15.54
N GLY A 38 -2.22 1.10 -14.60
CA GLY A 38 -3.41 0.30 -14.86
C GLY A 38 -3.13 -1.20 -15.03
N GLU A 39 -1.91 -1.66 -14.77
CA GLU A 39 -1.51 -3.05 -14.98
C GLU A 39 -1.79 -3.94 -13.76
N ASN A 40 -2.12 -5.20 -14.03
CA ASN A 40 -2.10 -6.26 -13.02
C ASN A 40 -0.84 -7.10 -13.20
N ARG A 41 -0.08 -7.32 -12.12
CA ARG A 41 1.03 -8.27 -12.09
C ARG A 41 0.73 -9.41 -11.13
N LEU A 42 1.09 -10.61 -11.56
CA LEU A 42 0.96 -11.83 -10.79
C LEU A 42 2.34 -12.20 -10.25
N TYR A 43 2.46 -12.31 -8.93
CA TYR A 43 3.67 -12.76 -8.26
C TYR A 43 3.41 -14.09 -7.56
N ALA A 44 4.48 -14.85 -7.29
CA ALA A 44 4.39 -15.98 -6.38
C ALA A 44 4.07 -15.47 -4.95
N ARG A 45 3.63 -16.33 -4.04
CA ARG A 45 3.53 -15.94 -2.62
C ARG A 45 4.85 -16.15 -1.88
N SER A 46 5.68 -17.06 -2.38
CA SER A 46 7.03 -17.32 -1.89
C SER A 46 8.05 -16.53 -2.70
N ASP A 47 9.02 -15.94 -2.02
CA ASP A 47 10.22 -15.35 -2.63
C ASP A 47 9.92 -14.34 -3.75
N SER A 48 8.87 -13.54 -3.57
CA SER A 48 8.52 -12.54 -4.57
C SER A 48 9.25 -11.23 -4.32
N PRO A 49 9.73 -10.57 -5.38
CA PRO A 49 10.48 -9.32 -5.31
C PRO A 49 9.53 -8.14 -5.08
N VAL A 50 8.79 -8.20 -3.97
CA VAL A 50 7.84 -7.17 -3.57
C VAL A 50 8.07 -6.76 -2.13
N THR A 51 8.08 -5.45 -1.90
CA THR A 51 8.25 -4.86 -0.57
C THR A 51 6.92 -4.25 -0.09
N ARG A 52 6.50 -4.58 1.14
CA ARG A 52 5.29 -4.03 1.76
C ARG A 52 5.54 -2.57 2.11
N VAL A 53 4.65 -1.68 1.68
CA VAL A 53 4.73 -0.26 2.02
C VAL A 53 3.90 0.00 3.27
N MET A 54 4.57 0.53 4.29
CA MET A 54 3.98 0.90 5.57
C MET A 54 4.57 2.24 6.00
N PHE A 55 3.72 3.13 6.49
CA PHE A 55 4.12 4.41 7.08
C PHE A 55 4.04 4.33 8.59
N ASN A 56 4.79 5.19 9.27
CA ASN A 56 4.84 5.28 10.71
C ASN A 56 4.25 6.61 11.19
N PRO A 57 3.81 6.70 12.46
CA PRO A 57 3.51 7.98 13.08
C PRO A 57 4.68 8.97 12.93
N GLY A 58 4.36 10.19 12.50
CA GLY A 58 5.31 11.25 12.16
C GLY A 58 5.57 11.40 10.66
N ASP A 59 5.25 10.39 9.83
CA ASP A 59 5.41 10.47 8.38
C ASP A 59 4.36 11.40 7.76
N THR A 60 4.76 12.17 6.74
CA THR A 60 3.83 12.90 5.87
C THR A 60 3.53 12.06 4.64
N ILE A 61 2.25 11.75 4.42
CA ILE A 61 1.79 10.92 3.30
C ILE A 61 0.87 11.71 2.37
N THR A 62 0.86 11.34 1.09
CA THR A 62 0.03 11.97 0.05
C THR A 62 -1.11 11.02 -0.33
N SER A 63 -2.35 11.51 -0.27
CA SER A 63 -3.54 10.80 -0.76
C SER A 63 -3.56 10.78 -2.30
N HIS A 64 -4.27 9.80 -2.86
CA HIS A 64 -4.55 9.74 -4.30
C HIS A 64 -5.30 10.98 -4.84
N ASP A 65 -6.03 11.71 -3.99
CA ASP A 65 -6.71 12.98 -4.31
C ASP A 65 -5.75 14.20 -4.30
N GLY A 66 -4.46 13.98 -4.00
CA GLY A 66 -3.41 15.00 -4.05
C GLY A 66 -3.18 15.79 -2.76
N TRP A 67 -4.06 15.67 -1.76
CA TRP A 67 -3.84 16.27 -0.44
C TRP A 67 -2.86 15.44 0.40
N GLN A 68 -2.28 16.08 1.41
CA GLN A 68 -1.31 15.46 2.32
C GLN A 68 -1.84 15.40 3.75
N MET A 69 -1.33 14.45 4.53
CA MET A 69 -1.66 14.27 5.95
C MET A 69 -0.41 13.83 6.71
N GLN A 70 -0.29 14.31 7.95
CA GLN A 70 0.69 13.79 8.89
C GLN A 70 0.08 12.61 9.65
N VAL A 71 0.73 11.45 9.59
CA VAL A 71 0.26 10.25 10.31
C VAL A 71 0.51 10.43 11.81
N GLU A 72 -0.53 10.27 12.61
CA GLU A 72 -0.45 10.33 14.08
C GLU A 72 -0.60 8.95 14.71
N GLU A 73 -1.46 8.11 14.14
CA GLU A 73 -1.72 6.76 14.61
C GLU A 73 -1.83 5.80 13.41
N VAL A 74 -1.34 4.57 13.58
CA VAL A 74 -1.53 3.49 12.62
C VAL A 74 -2.24 2.34 13.31
N LYS A 75 -3.45 2.01 12.85
CA LYS A 75 -4.20 0.85 13.34
C LYS A 75 -4.03 -0.31 12.38
N GLU A 76 -3.73 -1.49 12.90
CA GLU A 76 -3.74 -2.73 12.13
C GLU A 76 -4.96 -3.56 12.51
N GLU A 77 -5.82 -3.85 11.53
CA GLU A 77 -6.98 -4.71 11.70
C GLU A 77 -7.10 -5.65 10.49
N ASN A 78 -7.27 -6.95 10.74
CA ASN A 78 -7.38 -7.97 9.69
C ASN A 78 -6.23 -7.93 8.65
N GLY A 79 -5.01 -7.52 9.06
CA GLY A 79 -3.85 -7.42 8.17
C GLY A 79 -3.84 -6.19 7.25
N LEU A 80 -4.79 -5.26 7.44
CA LEU A 80 -4.86 -3.95 6.80
C LEU A 80 -4.40 -2.85 7.75
N LEU A 81 -3.81 -1.80 7.19
CA LEU A 81 -3.37 -0.64 7.94
C LEU A 81 -4.30 0.53 7.66
N THR A 82 -4.82 1.14 8.72
CA THR A 82 -5.55 2.40 8.68
C THR A 82 -4.69 3.48 9.30
N TYR A 83 -4.34 4.48 8.48
CA TYR A 83 -3.58 5.65 8.92
C TYR A 83 -4.57 6.73 9.38
N ILE A 84 -4.38 7.23 10.60
CA ILE A 84 -5.17 8.29 11.20
C ILE A 84 -4.22 9.46 11.47
N GLY A 85 -4.67 10.67 11.20
CA GLY A 85 -3.88 11.87 11.42
C GLY A 85 -4.52 13.11 10.84
N THR A 86 -3.77 14.19 10.81
CA THR A 86 -4.29 15.52 10.47
C THR A 86 -3.89 15.91 9.05
N ARG A 87 -4.88 16.30 8.25
CA ARG A 87 -4.71 16.77 6.88
C ARG A 87 -3.97 18.11 6.87
N LEU A 88 -2.93 18.24 6.05
CA LEU A 88 -2.01 19.39 6.10
C LEU A 88 -2.53 20.65 5.38
N ASP A 89 -3.53 20.53 4.52
CA ASP A 89 -4.09 21.67 3.77
C ASP A 89 -5.27 22.35 4.50
N THR A 90 -5.94 21.62 5.39
CA THR A 90 -7.22 21.99 6.01
C THR A 90 -7.19 21.85 7.53
N GLU A 91 -6.15 21.22 8.10
CA GLU A 91 -6.03 20.89 9.53
C GLU A 91 -7.19 20.03 10.05
N GLU A 92 -7.89 19.33 9.17
CA GLU A 92 -8.95 18.39 9.52
C GLU A 92 -8.36 17.06 10.00
N SER A 93 -8.91 16.52 11.10
CA SER A 93 -8.51 15.26 11.74
C SER A 93 -9.62 14.19 11.66
#